data_AF-A0A2E7L5M3-F1
#
_entry.id   AF-A0A2E7L5M3-F1
#
_cell.length_a   1.000
_cell.length_b   1.000
_cell.length_c   1.000
_cell.angle_alpha   90.00
_cell.angle_beta   90.00
_cell.angle_gamma   90.00
#
_symmetry.space_group_name_H-M   'P 1'
#
loop_
_entity.id
_entity.type
_entity.pdbx_description
1 polymer ?
#
loop_
_entity_poly.entity_id
_entity_poly.type
_entity_poly.pdbx_seq_one_letter_code
_entity_poly.pdbx_strand_id
1 'polypeptide(L)'
;MLAFGPDGYLYIGSGDAGPQEDPEGHSQDLSLLLGSILRIDVDRREDGKAYAIPATNPYRKAGPKIRPEIWASGFRMPWRFSFDGPTGDLWVGDIGQNLFEEVSIARVGEDHGWNVYEGFTKFSERYRRQGAQYTSPIVSYRRKLGVSVTGGYVYRGNRSPSYRGVYIFGDFESKSIWALTQRDRKLQKIRRIGESPEKISSFGIDANGELLLVGYEGTLFRVVLDDSVFE
;
A
#
# COMPACT_ATOMS: atom_id res chain seq x y z
N MET A 1 6.08 -0.28 7.10
CA MET A 1 4.93 -0.97 7.74
C MET A 1 5.21 -2.46 7.88
N LEU A 2 4.64 -3.12 8.90
CA LEU A 2 4.66 -4.57 9.12
C LEU A 2 3.22 -5.08 9.29
N ALA A 3 2.87 -6.20 8.66
CA ALA A 3 1.61 -6.89 8.95
C ALA A 3 1.71 -8.39 8.65
N PHE A 4 0.97 -9.21 9.39
CA PHE A 4 0.77 -10.60 9.02
C PHE A 4 -0.32 -10.71 7.95
N GLY A 5 -0.04 -11.48 6.90
CA GLY A 5 -1.02 -11.81 5.88
C GLY A 5 -1.97 -12.91 6.33
N PRO A 6 -3.08 -13.12 5.60
CA PRO A 6 -4.00 -14.22 5.84
C PRO A 6 -3.35 -15.60 5.62
N ASP A 7 -2.20 -15.63 4.94
CA ASP A 7 -1.36 -16.82 4.72
C ASP A 7 -0.38 -17.09 5.89
N GLY A 8 -0.42 -16.29 6.96
CA GLY A 8 0.41 -16.47 8.16
C GLY A 8 1.83 -15.93 8.05
N TYR A 9 2.22 -15.37 6.90
CA TYR A 9 3.56 -14.82 6.72
C TYR A 9 3.64 -13.34 7.12
N LEU A 10 4.84 -12.87 7.45
CA LEU A 10 5.09 -11.47 7.75
C LEU A 10 5.38 -10.70 6.45
N TYR A 11 4.61 -9.62 6.22
CA TYR A 11 4.78 -8.68 5.12
C TYR A 11 5.45 -7.41 5.62
N ILE A 12 6.38 -6.88 4.81
CA ILE A 12 7.23 -5.74 5.16
C ILE A 12 7.23 -4.75 4.00
N GLY A 13 6.82 -3.51 4.26
CA GLY A 13 6.92 -2.43 3.27
C GLY A 13 8.29 -1.76 3.37
N SER A 14 9.02 -1.72 2.25
CA SER A 14 10.34 -1.13 2.13
C SER A 14 10.32 -0.09 1.00
N GLY A 15 10.63 1.16 1.33
CA GLY A 15 10.73 2.24 0.33
C GLY A 15 11.97 2.11 -0.54
N ASP A 16 12.04 2.91 -1.59
CA ASP A 16 13.16 2.96 -2.53
C ASP A 16 14.45 3.47 -1.88
N ALA A 17 14.34 4.24 -0.79
CA ALA A 17 15.44 4.92 -0.09
C ALA A 17 16.39 5.69 -1.03
N GLY A 18 15.90 6.01 -2.23
CA GLY A 18 16.69 6.60 -3.30
C GLY A 18 16.72 8.13 -3.19
N PRO A 19 17.68 8.79 -3.85
CA PRO A 19 17.59 10.21 -4.13
C PRO A 19 16.31 10.55 -4.90
N GLN A 20 16.00 11.85 -4.99
CA GLN A 20 14.89 12.32 -5.82
C GLN A 20 14.99 11.73 -7.24
N GLU A 21 13.88 11.18 -7.70
CA GLU A 21 13.65 10.51 -9.00
C GLU A 21 14.22 9.09 -9.10
N ASP A 22 14.74 8.51 -8.01
CA ASP A 22 15.36 7.19 -7.98
C ASP A 22 16.36 6.99 -9.14
N PRO A 23 17.40 7.85 -9.26
CA PRO A 23 18.33 7.82 -10.38
C PRO A 23 19.15 6.53 -10.45
N GLU A 24 19.16 5.74 -9.37
CA GLU A 24 19.85 4.45 -9.28
C GLU A 24 18.91 3.26 -9.56
N GLY A 25 17.59 3.50 -9.61
CA GLY A 25 16.59 2.51 -10.01
C GLY A 25 16.37 1.45 -8.94
N HIS A 26 16.49 1.81 -7.65
CA HIS A 26 16.37 0.88 -6.53
C HIS A 26 15.08 0.07 -6.57
N SER A 27 13.98 0.69 -7.00
CA SER A 27 12.66 0.06 -7.04
C SER A 27 12.49 -0.94 -8.19
N GLN A 28 13.40 -0.87 -9.18
CA GLN A 28 13.46 -1.77 -10.33
C GLN A 28 14.63 -2.77 -10.22
N ASP A 29 15.54 -2.59 -9.25
CA ASP A 29 16.64 -3.50 -8.97
C ASP A 29 16.24 -4.57 -7.93
N LEU A 30 15.85 -5.74 -8.44
CA LEU A 30 15.46 -6.89 -7.61
C LEU A 30 16.63 -7.51 -6.82
N SER A 31 17.86 -7.01 -6.95
CA SER A 31 18.99 -7.37 -6.08
C SER A 31 18.96 -6.62 -4.74
N LEU A 32 18.11 -5.61 -4.62
CA LEU A 32 17.87 -4.81 -3.42
C LEU A 32 16.53 -5.19 -2.78
N LEU A 33 16.40 -5.02 -1.47
CA LEU A 33 15.14 -5.18 -0.74
C LEU A 33 14.31 -3.88 -0.74
N LEU A 34 14.67 -2.92 -1.59
CA LEU A 34 14.10 -1.58 -1.63
C LEU A 34 12.95 -1.51 -2.64
N GLY A 35 12.11 -0.48 -2.50
CA GLY A 35 10.95 -0.22 -3.37
C GLY A 35 10.01 -1.42 -3.51
N SER A 36 9.80 -2.16 -2.42
CA SER A 36 9.21 -3.50 -2.45
C SER A 36 8.32 -3.77 -1.24
N ILE A 37 7.37 -4.69 -1.44
CA ILE A 37 6.74 -5.43 -0.35
C ILE A 37 7.46 -6.78 -0.26
N LEU A 38 8.04 -7.06 0.91
CA LEU A 38 8.71 -8.31 1.20
C LEU A 38 7.74 -9.27 1.92
N ARG A 39 7.94 -10.58 1.76
CA ARG A 39 7.21 -11.62 2.49
C ARG A 39 8.16 -12.68 3.01
N ILE A 40 8.17 -12.91 4.32
CA ILE A 40 9.04 -13.86 5.00
C ILE A 40 8.26 -14.77 5.96
N ASP A 41 8.83 -15.94 6.22
CA ASP A 41 8.33 -16.90 7.21
C ASP A 41 9.15 -16.78 8.49
N VAL A 42 8.55 -16.22 9.54
CA VAL A 42 9.22 -15.98 10.82
C VAL A 42 9.17 -17.19 11.77
N ASP A 43 8.39 -18.22 11.43
CA ASP A 43 8.24 -19.43 12.24
C ASP A 43 9.32 -20.46 11.93
N ARG A 44 10.09 -20.25 10.85
CA ARG A 44 11.18 -21.13 10.40
C ARG A 44 12.46 -20.36 10.18
N ARG A 45 13.58 -21.09 10.18
CA ARG A 45 14.92 -20.56 9.90
C ARG A 45 15.50 -21.29 8.70
N GLU A 46 16.10 -20.55 7.77
CA GLU A 46 16.69 -21.09 6.53
C GLU A 46 18.02 -20.36 6.26
N ASP A 47 19.03 -21.06 5.74
CA ASP A 47 20.32 -20.49 5.32
C ASP A 47 21.01 -19.58 6.35
N GLY A 48 20.93 -19.94 7.63
CA GLY A 48 21.53 -19.18 8.72
C GLY A 48 20.77 -17.89 9.09
N LYS A 49 19.63 -17.61 8.47
CA LYS A 49 18.77 -16.47 8.78
C LYS A 49 17.78 -16.81 9.90
N ALA A 50 17.30 -15.79 10.61
CA ALA A 50 16.25 -15.93 11.64
C ALA A 50 14.84 -16.16 11.07
N TYR A 51 14.71 -16.22 9.75
CA TYR A 51 13.49 -16.42 8.99
C TYR A 51 13.76 -17.40 7.83
N ALA A 52 12.70 -17.94 7.24
CA ALA A 52 12.72 -18.71 6.01
C ALA A 52 12.03 -17.96 4.86
N ILE A 53 12.21 -18.46 3.63
CA ILE A 53 11.51 -17.90 2.47
C ILE A 53 10.28 -18.77 2.15
N PRO A 54 9.06 -18.20 2.14
CA PRO A 54 7.87 -18.92 1.71
C PRO A 54 8.07 -19.58 0.34
N ALA A 55 7.69 -20.86 0.22
CA ALA A 55 7.85 -21.62 -1.02
C ALA A 55 7.15 -20.97 -2.23
N THR A 56 6.11 -20.17 -1.95
CA THR A 56 5.27 -19.44 -2.89
C THR A 56 5.77 -18.03 -3.21
N ASN A 57 6.94 -17.61 -2.72
CA ASN A 57 7.52 -16.32 -3.14
C ASN A 57 7.93 -16.39 -4.61
N PRO A 58 7.64 -15.33 -5.39
CA PRO A 58 7.82 -15.32 -6.84
C PRO A 58 9.29 -15.49 -7.24
N TYR A 59 10.21 -15.01 -6.40
CA TYR A 59 11.64 -15.01 -6.70
C TYR A 59 12.45 -16.06 -5.93
N ARG A 60 11.80 -17.00 -5.23
CA ARG A 60 12.52 -18.01 -4.42
C ARG A 60 13.56 -18.80 -5.20
N LYS A 61 13.34 -19.02 -6.50
CA LYS A 61 14.24 -19.78 -7.39
C LYS A 61 14.90 -18.92 -8.47
N ALA A 62 14.87 -17.59 -8.33
CA ALA A 62 15.31 -16.67 -9.39
C ALA A 62 16.84 -16.49 -9.47
N GLY A 63 17.60 -17.14 -8.59
CA GLY A 63 19.06 -17.11 -8.58
C GLY A 63 19.65 -16.07 -7.59
N PRO A 64 20.98 -16.06 -7.41
CA PRO A 64 21.63 -15.38 -6.29
C PRO A 64 21.60 -13.85 -6.37
N LYS A 65 21.31 -13.29 -7.55
CA LYS A 65 21.25 -11.84 -7.78
C LYS A 65 19.87 -11.24 -7.50
N ILE A 66 18.86 -12.06 -7.23
CA ILE A 66 17.50 -11.61 -6.96
C ILE A 66 17.16 -11.96 -5.52
N ARG A 67 16.60 -11.01 -4.78
CA ARG A 67 16.22 -11.23 -3.39
C ARG A 67 14.96 -12.09 -3.29
N PRO A 68 15.04 -13.30 -2.73
CA PRO A 68 13.90 -14.20 -2.65
C PRO A 68 12.82 -13.72 -1.67
N GLU A 69 13.12 -12.73 -0.82
CA GLU A 69 12.17 -12.06 0.09
C GLU A 69 11.13 -11.21 -0.65
N ILE A 70 11.44 -10.70 -1.85
CA ILE A 70 10.55 -9.79 -2.58
C ILE A 70 9.26 -10.54 -2.95
N TRP A 71 8.13 -9.95 -2.59
CA TRP A 71 6.80 -10.44 -2.92
C TRP A 71 6.14 -9.60 -4.02
N ALA A 72 6.30 -8.28 -3.97
CA ALA A 72 5.95 -7.33 -5.05
C ALA A 72 6.98 -6.19 -5.05
N SER A 73 7.23 -5.57 -6.20
CA SER A 73 8.25 -4.53 -6.40
C SER A 73 7.66 -3.26 -7.03
N GLY A 74 8.51 -2.27 -7.31
CA GLY A 74 8.13 -1.06 -8.05
C GLY A 74 7.30 -0.06 -7.24
N PHE A 75 7.50 -0.01 -5.93
CA PHE A 75 6.92 1.02 -5.07
C PHE A 75 7.93 2.11 -4.78
N ARG A 76 7.46 3.33 -4.51
CA ARG A 76 8.34 4.40 -4.01
C ARG A 76 8.50 4.33 -2.50
N MET A 77 7.40 4.49 -1.80
CA MET A 77 7.30 4.51 -0.35
C MET A 77 5.96 3.86 0.03
N PRO A 78 5.87 2.52 0.07
CA PRO A 78 4.68 1.79 0.51
C PRO A 78 4.50 1.98 2.03
N TRP A 79 4.06 3.18 2.40
CA TRP A 79 4.10 3.74 3.75
C TRP A 79 3.27 2.88 4.69
N ARG A 80 2.06 2.54 4.24
CA ARG A 80 1.11 1.74 4.99
C ARG A 80 0.31 0.84 4.07
N PHE A 81 0.00 -0.35 4.59
CA PHE A 81 -0.84 -1.31 3.90
C PHE A 81 -1.69 -2.07 4.90
N SER A 82 -2.77 -2.66 4.41
CA SER A 82 -3.65 -3.54 5.18
C SER A 82 -4.19 -4.64 4.30
N PHE A 83 -4.37 -5.82 4.89
CA PHE A 83 -5.13 -6.89 4.28
C PHE A 83 -6.61 -6.70 4.53
N ASP A 84 -7.41 -6.89 3.50
CA ASP A 84 -8.84 -7.07 3.66
C ASP A 84 -9.15 -8.56 3.94
N GLY A 85 -9.51 -8.89 5.18
CA GLY A 85 -9.67 -10.28 5.63
C GLY A 85 -10.53 -11.16 4.72
N PRO A 86 -11.74 -10.73 4.31
CA PRO A 86 -12.61 -11.54 3.44
C PRO A 86 -12.08 -11.81 2.03
N THR A 87 -11.32 -10.88 1.44
CA THR A 87 -10.85 -11.02 0.04
C THR A 87 -9.40 -11.46 -0.06
N GLY A 88 -8.61 -11.23 1.00
CA GLY A 88 -7.16 -11.41 0.99
C GLY A 88 -6.40 -10.32 0.22
N ASP A 89 -7.09 -9.29 -0.30
CA ASP A 89 -6.44 -8.21 -1.05
C ASP A 89 -5.54 -7.37 -0.13
N LEU A 90 -4.31 -7.10 -0.60
CA LEU A 90 -3.36 -6.21 0.07
C LEU A 90 -3.49 -4.80 -0.49
N TRP A 91 -4.11 -3.91 0.29
CA TRP A 91 -4.24 -2.49 -0.04
C TRP A 91 -3.02 -1.72 0.42
N VAL A 92 -2.47 -0.86 -0.43
CA VAL A 92 -1.21 -0.15 -0.19
C VAL A 92 -1.40 1.34 -0.47
N GLY A 93 -1.09 2.19 0.51
CA GLY A 93 -0.84 3.61 0.27
C GLY A 93 0.64 3.81 -0.04
N ASP A 94 0.94 4.30 -1.24
CA ASP A 94 2.29 4.56 -1.73
C ASP A 94 2.49 6.06 -1.95
N ILE A 95 3.45 6.63 -1.21
CA ILE A 95 3.76 8.07 -1.28
C ILE A 95 4.61 8.31 -2.53
N GLY A 96 4.00 8.90 -3.56
CA GLY A 96 4.70 9.30 -4.78
C GLY A 96 5.63 10.48 -4.51
N GLN A 97 6.29 11.04 -5.54
CA GLN A 97 7.38 12.00 -5.36
C GLN A 97 6.98 13.45 -5.61
N ASN A 98 6.62 13.71 -6.86
CA ASN A 98 6.55 15.04 -7.43
C ASN A 98 5.08 15.41 -7.67
N LEU A 99 4.32 14.49 -8.26
CA LEU A 99 3.05 14.81 -8.89
C LEU A 99 1.87 14.14 -8.21
N PHE A 100 2.07 12.92 -7.69
CA PHE A 100 0.95 12.07 -7.32
C PHE A 100 1.16 11.35 -5.99
N GLU A 101 0.04 11.04 -5.36
CA GLU A 101 -0.09 10.04 -4.30
C GLU A 101 -0.93 8.87 -4.83
N GLU A 102 -0.70 7.66 -4.31
CA GLU A 102 -1.24 6.44 -4.90
C GLU A 102 -1.86 5.47 -3.89
N VAL A 103 -2.97 4.84 -4.28
CA VAL A 103 -3.52 3.67 -3.58
C VAL A 103 -3.62 2.51 -4.55
N SER A 104 -3.02 1.39 -4.18
CA SER A 104 -2.89 0.18 -5.01
C SER A 104 -3.46 -1.05 -4.30
N ILE A 105 -3.82 -2.07 -5.09
CA ILE A 105 -3.98 -3.45 -4.59
C ILE A 105 -2.84 -4.26 -5.19
N ALA A 106 -1.95 -4.74 -4.33
CA ALA A 106 -0.77 -5.50 -4.74
C ALA A 106 -1.02 -7.00 -4.75
N ARG A 107 -0.41 -7.71 -5.70
CA ARG A 107 -0.41 -9.18 -5.76
C ARG A 107 0.99 -9.72 -5.95
N VAL A 108 1.12 -11.03 -5.74
CA VAL A 108 2.38 -11.75 -5.84
C VAL A 108 3.05 -11.55 -7.21
N GLY A 109 4.31 -11.15 -7.20
CA GLY A 109 5.17 -10.96 -8.37
C GLY A 109 4.88 -9.71 -9.18
N GLU A 110 3.97 -8.84 -8.74
CA GLU A 110 3.65 -7.61 -9.47
C GLU A 110 4.74 -6.55 -9.29
N ASP A 111 4.96 -5.79 -10.36
CA ASP A 111 5.78 -4.59 -10.38
C ASP A 111 4.85 -3.38 -10.48
N HIS A 112 4.87 -2.49 -9.49
CA HIS A 112 4.01 -1.30 -9.40
C HIS A 112 4.60 -0.08 -10.12
N GLY A 113 5.75 -0.24 -10.77
CA GLY A 113 6.20 0.65 -11.84
C GLY A 113 6.98 1.87 -11.43
N TRP A 114 7.15 2.20 -10.15
CA TRP A 114 8.10 3.24 -9.76
C TRP A 114 9.54 2.78 -10.08
N ASN A 115 10.42 3.59 -10.70
CA ASN A 115 10.26 4.98 -11.14
C ASN A 115 9.93 5.14 -12.64
N VAL A 116 9.47 4.09 -13.32
CA VAL A 116 8.99 4.17 -14.71
C VAL A 116 7.67 4.93 -14.81
N TYR A 117 6.81 4.78 -13.80
CA TYR A 117 5.51 5.43 -13.67
C TYR A 117 5.39 6.12 -12.30
N GLU A 118 4.66 7.24 -12.28
CA GLU A 118 4.15 7.90 -11.08
C GLU A 118 2.64 8.09 -11.29
N GLY A 119 1.84 7.35 -10.53
CA GLY A 119 0.42 7.19 -10.77
C GLY A 119 0.13 6.55 -12.13
N PHE A 120 -0.76 7.17 -12.90
CA PHE A 120 -1.09 6.74 -14.27
C PHE A 120 -0.17 7.37 -15.34
N THR A 121 0.86 8.11 -14.93
CA THR A 121 1.69 8.91 -15.84
C THR A 121 3.07 8.30 -15.97
N LYS A 122 3.63 8.28 -17.19
CA LYS A 122 5.03 7.93 -17.38
C LYS A 122 5.92 8.96 -16.69
N PHE A 123 6.91 8.47 -15.95
CA PHE A 123 7.83 9.29 -15.17
C PHE A 123 9.24 9.25 -15.76
N SER A 124 9.80 8.05 -15.95
CA SER A 124 11.15 7.85 -16.49
C SER A 124 11.20 6.67 -17.46
N GLU A 125 12.05 6.77 -18.48
CA GLU A 125 12.33 5.67 -19.40
C GLU A 125 13.65 4.95 -19.04
N ARG A 126 14.43 5.46 -18.06
CA ARG A 126 15.80 4.98 -17.74
C ARG A 126 15.85 3.51 -17.32
N TYR A 127 14.91 3.09 -16.47
CA TYR A 127 14.81 1.72 -15.96
C TYR A 127 13.66 0.95 -16.58
N ARG A 128 13.05 1.48 -17.65
CA ARG A 128 11.97 0.80 -18.34
C ARG A 128 12.51 -0.46 -19.01
N ARG A 129 12.04 -1.61 -18.53
CA ARG A 129 12.28 -2.90 -19.17
C ARG A 129 11.30 -3.13 -20.32
N GLN A 130 11.82 -3.44 -21.51
CA GLN A 130 10.99 -3.74 -22.67
C GLN A 130 10.18 -5.02 -22.42
N GLY A 131 8.87 -4.97 -22.69
CA GLY A 131 7.96 -6.10 -22.47
C GLY A 131 7.60 -6.37 -21.01
N ALA A 132 8.12 -5.60 -20.06
CA ALA A 132 7.68 -5.69 -18.66
C ALA A 132 6.25 -5.17 -18.50
N GLN A 133 5.51 -5.80 -17.59
CA GLN A 133 4.17 -5.40 -17.20
C GLN A 133 4.26 -4.63 -15.88
N TYR A 134 3.75 -3.39 -15.90
CA TYR A 134 3.64 -2.55 -14.71
C TYR A 134 2.18 -2.47 -14.28
N THR A 135 1.93 -2.55 -12.99
CA THR A 135 0.60 -2.59 -12.38
C THR A 135 0.22 -1.20 -11.91
N SER A 136 -0.79 -0.61 -12.55
CA SER A 136 -1.29 0.71 -12.18
C SER A 136 -2.01 0.71 -10.83
N PRO A 137 -2.04 1.85 -10.11
CA PRO A 137 -2.81 2.00 -8.90
C PRO A 137 -4.33 1.93 -9.17
N ILE A 138 -5.11 1.73 -8.11
CA ILE A 138 -6.58 1.88 -8.16
C ILE A 138 -6.93 3.36 -8.35
N VAL A 139 -6.26 4.23 -7.60
CA VAL A 139 -6.41 5.67 -7.70
C VAL A 139 -5.06 6.35 -7.53
N SER A 140 -4.91 7.46 -8.25
CA SER A 140 -3.80 8.38 -8.13
C SER A 140 -4.36 9.79 -8.11
N TYR A 141 -3.88 10.64 -7.20
CA TYR A 141 -4.36 12.01 -7.06
C TYR A 141 -3.22 13.01 -6.96
N ARG A 142 -3.44 14.20 -7.53
CA ARG A 142 -2.42 15.26 -7.59
C ARG A 142 -2.13 15.83 -6.22
N ARG A 143 -0.92 16.36 -6.03
CA ARG A 143 -0.47 17.03 -4.79
C ARG A 143 -1.38 18.12 -4.23
N LYS A 144 -2.20 18.75 -5.07
CA LYS A 144 -3.22 19.72 -4.64
C LYS A 144 -4.36 19.12 -3.79
N LEU A 145 -4.59 17.81 -3.89
CA LEU A 145 -5.64 17.09 -3.16
C LEU A 145 -5.11 16.39 -1.90
N GLY A 146 -3.79 16.25 -1.78
CA GLY A 146 -3.08 15.64 -0.66
C GLY A 146 -1.62 15.39 -1.03
N VAL A 147 -0.73 15.28 -0.04
CA VAL A 147 0.73 15.34 -0.24
C VAL A 147 1.45 14.09 0.26
N SER A 148 0.77 13.25 1.05
CA SER A 148 1.36 12.09 1.69
C SER A 148 0.23 11.15 2.09
N VAL A 149 -0.07 10.19 1.22
CA VAL A 149 -1.11 9.19 1.47
C VAL A 149 -0.72 8.33 2.66
N THR A 150 -1.56 8.31 3.69
CA THR A 150 -1.32 7.49 4.87
C THR A 150 -1.69 6.03 4.63
N GLY A 151 -2.55 5.73 3.65
CA GLY A 151 -3.21 4.43 3.51
C GLY A 151 -4.42 4.29 4.43
N GLY A 152 -4.93 3.07 4.58
CA GLY A 152 -6.27 2.87 5.17
C GLY A 152 -6.66 1.42 5.41
N TYR A 153 -7.96 1.18 5.55
CA TYR A 153 -8.57 -0.14 5.71
C TYR A 153 -9.86 -0.25 4.91
N VAL A 154 -10.19 -1.46 4.48
CA VAL A 154 -11.54 -1.77 4.04
C VAL A 154 -12.45 -1.81 5.26
N TYR A 155 -13.51 -1.00 5.27
CA TYR A 155 -14.44 -0.97 6.39
C TYR A 155 -15.27 -2.25 6.45
N ARG A 156 -15.23 -2.90 7.62
CA ARG A 156 -15.93 -4.17 7.91
C ARG A 156 -16.79 -4.10 9.17
N GLY A 157 -16.98 -2.91 9.71
CA GLY A 157 -17.87 -2.64 10.85
C GLY A 157 -19.35 -2.85 10.53
N ASN A 158 -20.15 -2.92 11.58
CA ASN A 158 -21.60 -3.16 11.48
C ASN A 158 -22.41 -1.88 11.68
N ARG A 159 -21.82 -0.83 12.26
CA ARG A 159 -22.54 0.41 12.56
C ARG A 159 -22.99 1.16 11.31
N SER A 160 -22.21 1.08 10.22
CA SER A 160 -22.49 1.83 8.99
C SER A 160 -22.53 0.89 7.76
N PRO A 161 -23.65 0.16 7.54
CA PRO A 161 -23.74 -0.91 6.54
C PRO A 161 -23.39 -0.49 5.11
N SER A 162 -23.69 0.75 4.70
CA SER A 162 -23.39 1.24 3.35
C SER A 162 -21.89 1.33 3.06
N TYR A 163 -21.05 1.41 4.09
CA TYR A 163 -19.60 1.48 3.94
C TYR A 163 -18.93 0.10 3.95
N ARG A 164 -19.68 -0.99 4.19
CA ARG A 164 -19.06 -2.33 4.23
C ARG A 164 -18.44 -2.67 2.88
N GLY A 165 -17.14 -2.95 2.88
CA GLY A 165 -16.37 -3.22 1.66
C GLY A 165 -15.81 -1.98 0.95
N VAL A 166 -16.03 -0.79 1.51
CA VAL A 166 -15.43 0.46 1.02
C VAL A 166 -14.04 0.62 1.63
N TYR A 167 -13.04 0.92 0.81
CA TYR A 167 -11.70 1.25 1.30
C TYR A 167 -11.66 2.71 1.75
N ILE A 168 -11.38 2.92 3.03
CA ILE A 168 -11.29 4.25 3.65
C ILE A 168 -9.84 4.52 3.97
N PHE A 169 -9.32 5.63 3.48
CA PHE A 169 -7.92 6.02 3.63
C PHE A 169 -7.79 7.51 3.90
N GLY A 170 -6.61 7.91 4.38
CA GLY A 170 -6.29 9.28 4.73
C GLY A 170 -5.07 9.81 4.01
N ASP A 171 -4.91 11.12 4.09
CA ASP A 171 -3.71 11.84 3.68
C ASP A 171 -3.19 12.68 4.85
N PHE A 172 -1.90 12.57 5.12
CA PHE A 172 -1.24 13.13 6.30
C PHE A 172 -1.30 14.66 6.31
N GLU A 173 -0.95 15.31 5.19
CA GLU A 173 -0.85 16.78 5.14
C GLU A 173 -2.21 17.45 5.01
N SER A 174 -3.07 16.97 4.12
CA SER A 174 -4.40 17.56 3.90
C SER A 174 -5.40 17.20 4.99
N LYS A 175 -5.08 16.19 5.82
CA LYS A 175 -5.98 15.58 6.82
C LYS A 175 -7.27 15.01 6.21
N SER A 176 -7.35 14.92 4.88
CA SER A 176 -8.57 14.49 4.20
C SER A 176 -8.78 13.00 4.40
N ILE A 177 -10.03 12.62 4.64
CA ILE A 177 -10.47 11.22 4.69
C ILE A 177 -11.25 10.93 3.42
N TRP A 178 -10.83 9.89 2.71
CA TRP A 178 -11.38 9.47 1.43
C TRP A 178 -11.94 8.06 1.53
N ALA A 179 -12.95 7.78 0.72
CA ALA A 179 -13.58 6.49 0.61
C ALA A 179 -13.70 6.11 -0.87
N LEU A 180 -13.31 4.88 -1.22
CA LEU A 180 -13.39 4.38 -2.58
C LEU A 180 -13.91 2.94 -2.66
N THR A 181 -14.47 2.61 -3.82
CA THR A 181 -14.83 1.25 -4.22
C THR A 181 -14.16 0.90 -5.53
N GLN A 182 -13.89 -0.38 -5.72
CA GLN A 182 -13.28 -0.92 -6.94
C GLN A 182 -14.03 -2.17 -7.41
N ARG A 183 -13.88 -2.49 -8.69
CA ARG A 183 -14.25 -3.77 -9.28
C ARG A 183 -13.10 -4.20 -10.19
N ASP A 184 -12.60 -5.42 -10.01
CA ASP A 184 -11.46 -5.96 -10.77
C ASP A 184 -10.24 -5.03 -10.82
N ARG A 185 -9.92 -4.41 -9.67
CA ARG A 185 -8.86 -3.41 -9.49
C ARG A 185 -9.04 -2.16 -10.35
N LYS A 186 -10.27 -1.84 -10.75
CA LYS A 186 -10.64 -0.59 -11.41
C LYS A 186 -11.53 0.24 -10.50
N LEU A 187 -11.15 1.50 -10.32
CA LEU A 187 -11.94 2.46 -9.54
C LEU A 187 -13.38 2.53 -10.06
N GLN A 188 -14.35 2.35 -9.15
CA GLN A 188 -15.77 2.53 -9.43
C GLN A 188 -16.25 3.88 -8.90
N LYS A 189 -15.82 4.22 -7.68
CA LYS A 189 -16.21 5.46 -7.01
C LYS A 189 -15.14 5.91 -6.04
N ILE A 190 -14.94 7.22 -5.93
CA ILE A 190 -14.16 7.85 -4.87
C ILE A 190 -14.88 9.11 -4.38
N ARG A 191 -14.87 9.33 -3.07
CA ARG A 191 -15.40 10.55 -2.43
C ARG A 191 -14.53 10.95 -1.25
N ARG A 192 -14.35 12.26 -1.05
CA ARG A 192 -13.90 12.79 0.24
C ARG A 192 -15.08 12.72 1.20
N ILE A 193 -14.90 12.04 2.33
CA ILE A 193 -15.95 11.79 3.32
C ILE A 193 -15.73 12.56 4.63
N GLY A 194 -14.58 13.21 4.79
CA GLY A 194 -14.33 14.05 5.95
C GLY A 194 -12.95 14.67 5.98
N GLU A 195 -12.64 15.25 7.13
CA GLU A 195 -11.33 15.78 7.50
C GLU A 195 -11.05 15.37 8.95
N SER A 196 -9.83 14.94 9.20
CA SER A 196 -9.34 14.67 10.56
C SER A 196 -8.98 15.98 11.27
N PRO A 197 -9.22 16.09 12.59
CA PRO A 197 -8.73 17.22 13.39
C PRO A 197 -7.21 17.36 13.34
N GLU A 198 -6.49 16.24 13.27
CA GLU A 198 -5.02 16.16 13.23
C GLU A 198 -4.51 15.54 11.93
N LYS A 199 -3.22 15.73 11.64
CA LYS A 199 -2.52 14.98 10.58
C LYS A 199 -2.64 13.48 10.85
N ILE A 200 -3.00 12.74 9.82
CA ILE A 200 -3.35 11.32 9.93
C ILE A 200 -2.07 10.49 9.90
N SER A 201 -1.57 10.07 11.07
CA SER A 201 -0.33 9.28 11.15
C SER A 201 -0.58 7.79 10.89
N SER A 202 -1.77 7.30 11.25
CA SER A 202 -2.16 5.89 11.09
C SER A 202 -3.69 5.72 11.18
N PHE A 203 -4.17 4.52 10.92
CA PHE A 203 -5.53 4.05 11.20
C PHE A 203 -5.46 2.77 12.05
N GLY A 204 -6.59 2.32 12.57
CA GLY A 204 -6.74 1.00 13.14
C GLY A 204 -8.14 0.49 12.93
N ILE A 205 -8.38 -0.75 13.31
CA ILE A 205 -9.72 -1.29 13.46
C ILE A 205 -9.86 -1.83 14.87
N ASP A 206 -11.03 -1.67 15.48
CA ASP A 206 -11.35 -2.34 16.73
C ASP A 206 -11.81 -3.80 16.48
N ALA A 207 -12.11 -4.53 17.56
CA ALA A 207 -12.56 -5.91 17.48
C ALA A 207 -13.89 -6.11 16.72
N ASN A 208 -14.66 -5.05 16.50
CA ASN A 208 -15.91 -5.08 15.75
C ASN A 208 -15.72 -4.65 14.29
N GLY A 209 -14.49 -4.34 13.87
CA GLY A 209 -14.19 -3.84 12.52
C GLY A 209 -14.52 -2.37 12.32
N GLU A 210 -14.77 -1.63 13.41
CA GLU A 210 -14.99 -0.18 13.35
C GLU A 210 -13.66 0.56 13.19
N LEU A 211 -13.67 1.63 12.39
CA LEU A 211 -12.45 2.32 11.99
C LEU A 211 -11.99 3.32 13.06
N LEU A 212 -10.71 3.25 13.38
CA LEU A 212 -9.99 4.18 14.24
C LEU A 212 -8.98 4.97 13.41
N LEU A 213 -8.69 6.19 13.84
CA LEU A 213 -7.72 7.10 13.24
C LEU A 213 -6.73 7.55 14.32
N VAL A 214 -5.44 7.52 14.02
CA VAL A 214 -4.39 8.01 14.91
C VAL A 214 -3.89 9.35 14.39
N GLY A 215 -4.04 10.37 15.21
CA GLY A 215 -3.53 11.71 14.97
C GLY A 215 -2.02 11.78 15.25
N TYR A 216 -1.34 12.68 14.57
CA TYR A 216 0.11 12.86 14.71
C TYR A 216 0.51 13.43 16.08
N GLU A 217 -0.38 14.14 16.77
CA GLU A 217 -0.15 14.67 18.12
C GLU A 217 -0.44 13.63 19.22
N GLY A 218 -0.79 12.40 18.83
CA GLY A 218 -1.00 11.27 19.74
C GLY A 218 -2.46 10.99 20.11
N THR A 219 -3.42 11.69 19.50
CA THR A 219 -4.84 11.46 19.77
C THR A 219 -5.39 10.27 18.98
N LEU A 220 -6.21 9.43 19.62
CA LEU A 220 -6.96 8.37 18.97
C LEU A 220 -8.40 8.82 18.73
N PHE A 221 -8.83 8.81 17.48
CA PHE A 221 -10.19 9.14 17.06
C PHE A 221 -10.94 7.90 16.60
N ARG A 222 -12.25 7.83 16.88
CA ARG A 222 -13.16 6.91 16.18
C ARG A 222 -13.72 7.61 14.96
N VAL A 223 -13.69 6.95 13.80
CA VAL A 223 -14.37 7.45 12.60
C VAL A 223 -15.84 7.06 12.71
N VAL A 224 -16.73 8.05 12.74
CA VAL A 224 -18.19 7.85 12.81
C VAL A 224 -18.78 8.09 11.42
N LEU A 225 -19.45 7.09 10.86
CA LEU A 225 -20.05 7.14 9.53
C LEU A 225 -21.58 7.00 9.56
N ASP A 226 -22.15 6.82 10.76
CA ASP A 226 -23.54 6.42 11.03
C ASP A 226 -24.60 7.34 10.39
N ASP A 227 -24.28 8.63 10.27
CA ASP A 227 -25.20 9.65 9.71
C ASP A 227 -24.99 9.88 8.20
N SER A 228 -24.26 8.99 7.52
CA SER A 228 -23.96 9.12 6.10
C SER A 228 -24.18 7.82 5.34
N VAL A 229 -24.53 7.94 4.07
CA VAL A 229 -24.66 6.81 3.15
C VAL A 229 -23.60 6.95 2.07
N PHE A 230 -22.84 5.87 1.85
CA PHE A 230 -21.92 5.79 0.72
C PHE A 230 -22.68 5.37 -0.55
N GLU A 231 -23.34 6.35 -1.18
CA GLU A 231 -24.08 6.17 -2.43
C GLU A 231 -23.26 6.31 -3.69
#